data_AF-A0AAJ6YQP2-F1
#
_entry.id   AF-A0AAJ6YQP2-F1
#
_cell.length_a   1.000
_cell.length_b   1.000
_cell.length_c   1.000
_cell.angle_alpha   90.00
_cell.angle_beta   90.00
_cell.angle_gamma   90.00
#
_symmetry.space_group_name_H-M   'P 1'
#
loop_
_entity.id
_entity.type
_entity.pdbx_description
1 polymer ?
#
loop_
_entity_poly.entity_id
_entity_poly.type
_entity_poly.pdbx_seq_one_letter_code
_entity_poly.pdbx_strand_id
1 'polypeptide(L)'
;MTIQEFKIYEKKEFLEWKKKLSVLEELHSYVITPYETNIERWRQLWRVIEHSDVIVQIVDARNPLLFRCTDLEQYVKEVNHNKLLQL
;
A
#
# COMPACT_ATOMS: atom_id res chain seq x y z
N MET A 1 -2.10 -25.05 -2.52
CA MET A 1 -1.71 -23.83 -3.25
C MET A 1 -0.19 -23.80 -3.33
N THR A 2 0.37 -23.82 -4.52
CA THR A 2 1.83 -23.77 -4.72
C THR A 2 2.33 -22.32 -4.63
N ILE A 3 3.63 -22.14 -4.35
CA ILE A 3 4.25 -20.79 -4.31
C ILE A 3 4.07 -20.06 -5.65
N GLN A 4 4.10 -20.79 -6.77
CA GLN A 4 3.90 -20.21 -8.10
C GLN A 4 2.45 -19.75 -8.30
N GLU A 5 1.48 -20.56 -7.91
CA GLU A 5 0.06 -20.17 -7.93
C GLU A 5 -0.20 -18.91 -7.12
N PHE A 6 0.39 -18.81 -5.92
CA PHE A 6 0.26 -17.63 -5.07
C PHE A 6 0.81 -16.37 -5.75
N LYS A 7 2.01 -16.46 -6.34
CA LYS A 7 2.61 -15.32 -7.07
C LYS A 7 1.77 -14.86 -8.26
N ILE A 8 1.14 -15.80 -8.97
CA ILE A 8 0.24 -15.50 -10.09
C ILE A 8 -1.01 -14.78 -9.57
N TYR A 9 -1.58 -15.28 -8.47
CA TYR A 9 -2.75 -14.69 -7.83
C TYR A 9 -2.46 -13.26 -7.34
N GLU A 10 -1.38 -13.03 -6.60
CA GLU A 10 -0.98 -11.69 -6.16
C GLU A 10 -0.83 -10.72 -7.34
N LYS A 11 -0.17 -11.17 -8.42
CA LYS A 11 0.03 -10.34 -9.62
C LYS A 11 -1.29 -9.99 -10.29
N LYS A 12 -2.23 -10.93 -10.31
CA LYS A 12 -3.59 -10.70 -10.85
C LYS A 12 -4.32 -9.65 -10.01
N GLU A 13 -4.37 -9.81 -8.70
CA GLU A 13 -5.05 -8.85 -7.80
C GLU A 13 -4.42 -7.45 -7.89
N PHE A 14 -3.09 -7.37 -7.94
CA PHE A 14 -2.39 -6.09 -8.12
C PHE A 14 -2.74 -5.42 -9.46
N LEU A 15 -2.87 -6.19 -10.54
CA LEU A 15 -3.28 -5.65 -11.84
C LEU A 15 -4.74 -5.16 -11.81
N GLU A 16 -5.64 -5.89 -11.16
CA GLU A 16 -7.03 -5.47 -11.00
C GLU A 16 -7.14 -4.19 -10.16
N TRP A 17 -6.33 -4.05 -9.11
CA TRP A 17 -6.23 -2.80 -8.35
C TRP A 17 -5.77 -1.62 -9.22
N LYS A 18 -4.73 -1.82 -10.06
CA LYS A 18 -4.28 -0.78 -10.99
C LYS A 18 -5.36 -0.35 -11.99
N LYS A 19 -6.15 -1.31 -12.50
CA LYS A 19 -7.26 -1.00 -13.40
C LYS A 19 -8.30 -0.12 -12.72
N LYS A 20 -8.64 -0.40 -11.45
CA LYS A 20 -9.57 0.43 -10.67
C LYS A 20 -9.06 1.87 -10.53
N LEU A 21 -7.77 2.07 -10.31
CA LEU A 21 -7.18 3.42 -10.27
C LEU A 21 -7.31 4.15 -11.61
N SER A 22 -7.00 3.49 -12.73
CA SER A 22 -7.14 4.06 -14.06
C SER A 22 -8.57 4.52 -14.37
N VAL A 23 -9.58 3.74 -13.94
CA VAL A 23 -10.99 4.11 -14.09
C VAL A 23 -11.34 5.34 -13.26
N LEU A 24 -10.78 5.47 -12.06
CA LEU A 24 -11.00 6.64 -11.20
C LEU A 24 -10.35 7.91 -11.76
N GLU A 25 -9.17 7.80 -12.38
CA GLU A 25 -8.51 8.92 -13.09
C GLU A 25 -9.41 9.47 -14.20
N GLU A 26 -9.93 8.57 -15.04
CA GLU A 26 -10.79 8.93 -16.17
C GLU A 26 -12.11 9.55 -15.71
N LEU A 27 -12.75 8.99 -14.68
CA LEU A 27 -14.08 9.43 -14.22
C LEU A 27 -14.06 10.82 -13.58
N HIS A 28 -13.02 11.13 -12.82
CA HIS A 28 -13.01 12.33 -11.97
C HIS A 28 -12.07 13.44 -12.45
N SER A 29 -11.34 13.24 -13.55
CA SER A 29 -10.31 14.18 -14.02
C SER A 29 -9.26 14.51 -12.95
N TYR A 30 -9.06 13.62 -11.97
CA TYR A 30 -8.04 13.77 -10.96
C TYR A 30 -6.70 13.28 -11.51
N VAL A 31 -5.64 14.03 -11.21
CA VAL A 31 -4.27 13.53 -11.37
C VAL A 31 -3.97 12.69 -10.14
N ILE A 32 -3.94 11.36 -10.28
CA ILE A 32 -3.48 10.49 -9.19
C ILE A 32 -1.99 10.75 -8.98
N THR A 33 -1.60 10.89 -7.72
CA THR A 33 -0.19 10.96 -7.33
C THR A 33 0.54 9.72 -7.86
N PRO A 34 1.69 9.87 -8.53
CA PRO A 34 2.45 8.73 -9.04
C PRO A 34 2.68 7.67 -7.97
N TYR A 35 2.39 6.42 -8.31
CA TYR A 35 2.49 5.29 -7.40
C TYR A 35 3.50 4.24 -7.91
N GLU A 36 3.96 3.38 -7.01
CA GLU A 36 4.89 2.31 -7.36
C GLU A 36 4.21 1.23 -8.19
N THR A 37 4.73 0.95 -9.38
CA THR A 37 4.13 -0.01 -10.32
C THR A 37 4.75 -1.41 -10.26
N ASN A 38 5.87 -1.56 -9.55
CA ASN A 38 6.53 -2.83 -9.35
C ASN A 38 6.00 -3.55 -8.10
N ILE A 39 5.32 -4.68 -8.31
CA ILE A 39 4.76 -5.50 -7.23
C ILE A 39 5.82 -6.00 -6.23
N GLU A 40 7.07 -6.18 -6.64
CA GLU A 40 8.12 -6.65 -5.71
C GLU A 40 8.38 -5.64 -4.59
N ARG A 41 8.22 -4.34 -4.84
CA ARG A 41 8.36 -3.31 -3.80
C ARG A 41 7.18 -3.34 -2.82
N TRP A 42 5.96 -3.56 -3.32
CA TRP A 42 4.78 -3.78 -2.48
C TRP A 42 4.93 -5.04 -1.63
N ARG A 43 5.47 -6.14 -2.17
CA ARG A 43 5.79 -7.34 -1.39
C ARG A 43 6.77 -7.08 -0.25
N GLN A 44 7.78 -6.23 -0.47
CA GLN A 44 8.69 -5.85 0.63
C GLN A 44 7.93 -5.08 1.72
N LEU A 45 7.06 -4.14 1.33
CA LEU A 45 6.22 -3.43 2.28
C LEU A 45 5.33 -4.39 3.08
N TRP A 46 4.64 -5.33 2.42
CA TRP A 46 3.80 -6.33 3.11
C TRP A 46 4.58 -7.17 4.10
N ARG A 47 5.79 -7.64 3.73
CA ARG A 47 6.66 -8.39 4.66
C ARG A 47 7.07 -7.55 5.87
N VAL A 48 7.42 -6.28 5.65
CA VAL A 48 7.74 -5.37 6.76
C VAL A 48 6.51 -5.20 7.65
N ILE A 49 5.33 -5.02 7.06
CA ILE A 49 4.07 -4.89 7.79
C ILE A 49 3.74 -6.14 8.57
N GLU A 50 4.02 -7.34 8.06
CA GLU A 50 3.74 -8.60 8.75
C GLU A 50 4.70 -8.85 9.90
N HIS A 51 6.00 -8.59 9.70
CA HIS A 51 7.05 -8.97 10.65
C HIS A 51 7.44 -7.90 11.68
N SER A 52 7.12 -6.62 11.46
CA SER A 52 7.47 -5.55 12.41
C SER A 52 6.46 -5.41 13.55
N ASP A 53 6.91 -5.05 14.75
CA ASP A 53 6.01 -4.69 15.86
C ASP A 53 5.56 -3.23 15.80
N VAL A 54 6.43 -2.37 15.25
CA VAL A 54 6.23 -0.92 15.14
C VAL A 54 6.54 -0.46 13.72
N ILE A 55 5.69 0.41 13.17
CA ILE A 55 5.91 1.07 11.88
C ILE A 55 6.00 2.57 12.08
N VAL A 56 7.00 3.18 11.45
CA VAL A 56 7.21 4.62 11.48
C VAL A 56 7.08 5.18 10.06
N GLN A 57 6.22 6.18 9.87
CA GLN A 57 6.05 6.86 8.58
C GLN A 57 6.82 8.19 8.59
N ILE A 58 7.89 8.25 7.81
CA ILE A 58 8.64 9.50 7.63
C ILE A 58 7.85 10.43 6.71
N VAL A 59 7.54 11.63 7.19
CA VAL A 59 6.82 12.67 6.44
C VAL A 59 7.68 13.91 6.20
N ASP A 60 7.40 14.62 5.11
CA ASP A 60 8.03 15.91 4.82
C ASP A 60 7.35 17.03 5.64
N ALA A 61 8.14 17.78 6.42
CA ALA A 61 7.64 18.84 7.30
C ALA A 61 7.01 20.03 6.55
N ARG A 62 7.25 20.18 5.24
CA ARG A 62 6.66 21.25 4.44
C ARG A 62 5.17 21.03 4.19
N ASN A 63 4.73 19.78 4.11
CA ASN A 63 3.32 19.43 3.98
C ASN A 63 3.03 18.05 4.58
N PRO A 64 3.11 17.88 5.91
CA PRO A 64 3.06 16.56 6.54
C PRO A 64 1.73 15.84 6.31
N LEU A 65 0.62 16.58 6.15
CA LEU A 65 -0.69 16.00 5.89
C LEU A 65 -0.78 15.34 4.51
N LEU A 66 -0.08 15.89 3.51
CA LEU A 66 -0.04 15.30 2.17
C LEU A 66 0.74 13.98 2.13
N PHE A 67 1.78 13.86 2.95
CA PHE A 67 2.65 12.67 2.97
C PHE A 67 2.21 11.61 3.97
N ARG A 68 1.25 11.93 4.86
CA ARG A 68 0.64 10.96 5.78
C ARG A 68 -0.36 10.08 5.01
N CYS A 69 -0.29 8.77 5.22
CA CYS A 69 -1.16 7.81 4.53
C CYS A 69 -2.10 7.13 5.53
N THR A 70 -3.32 7.66 5.69
CA THR A 70 -4.31 7.12 6.64
C THR A 70 -4.73 5.69 6.30
N ASP A 71 -4.76 5.35 5.02
CA ASP A 71 -5.10 4.00 4.56
C ASP A 71 -4.04 2.97 5.01
N LEU A 72 -2.76 3.38 5.06
CA LEU A 72 -1.70 2.53 5.60
C LEU A 72 -1.89 2.30 7.10
N GLU A 73 -2.31 3.32 7.84
CA GLU A 73 -2.59 3.20 9.28
C GLU A 73 -3.71 2.19 9.56
N GLN A 74 -4.79 2.28 8.78
CA GLN A 74 -5.89 1.34 8.85
C GLN A 74 -5.42 -0.07 8.48
N TYR A 75 -4.68 -0.23 7.38
CA TYR A 75 -4.21 -1.54 6.93
C TYR A 75 -3.27 -2.21 7.94
N VAL A 76 -2.37 -1.46 8.59
CA VAL A 76 -1.50 -2.01 9.65
C VAL A 76 -2.33 -2.55 10.82
N LYS A 77 -3.43 -1.88 11.18
CA LYS A 77 -4.36 -2.33 12.22
C LYS A 77 -5.17 -3.55 11.81
N GLU A 78 -5.56 -3.65 10.55
CA GLU A 78 -6.23 -4.83 10.00
C GLU A 78 -5.33 -6.07 10.05
N VAL A 79 -4.03 -5.92 9.74
CA VAL A 79 -3.05 -7.02 9.82
C VAL A 79 -2.80 -7.44 11.27
N ASN A 80 -2.64 -6.48 12.19
CA ASN A 80 -2.51 -6.78 13.62
C ASN A 80 -2.91 -5.56 14.48
N HIS A 81 -4.00 -5.72 15.22
CA HIS A 81 -4.59 -4.70 16.10
C HIS A 81 -3.61 -4.15 17.16
N ASN A 82 -2.66 -4.98 17.61
CA ASN A 82 -1.69 -4.63 18.64
C ASN A 82 -0.50 -3.83 18.11
N LYS A 83 -0.30 -3.74 16.78
CA LYS A 83 0.83 -2.98 16.23
C LYS A 83 0.67 -1.49 16.45
N LEU A 84 1.77 -0.84 16.78
CA LEU A 84 1.82 0.62 16.92
C LEU A 84 2.29 1.23 15.61
N LEU A 85 1.56 2.23 15.11
CA LEU A 85 2.03 3.08 14.03
C LEU A 85 2.33 4.46 14.62
N GLN A 86 3.56 4.93 14.43
CA GLN A 86 4.03 6.22 14.90
C GLN A 86 4.36 7.11 13.69
N LEU A 87 3.94 8.37 13.75
CA LEU A 87 4.25 9.40 12.76
C LEU A 87 5.57 10.09 13.08
#